data_AF-A0A137QXZ9-F1
#
_entry.id   AF-A0A137QXZ9-F1
#
_cell.length_a   1.000
_cell.length_b   1.000
_cell.length_c   1.000
_cell.angle_alpha   90.00
_cell.angle_beta   90.00
_cell.angle_gamma   90.00
#
_symmetry.space_group_name_H-M   'P 1'
#
loop_
_entity.id
_entity.type
_entity.pdbx_description
1 polymer ?
#
loop_
_entity_poly.entity_id
_entity_poly.type
_entity_poly.pdbx_seq_one_letter_code
_entity_poly.pdbx_strand_id
1 'polypeptide(L)'
;MFDLFVAFGLVLEHDKSELYHFSRRKGDDNPPIDLGYAPYTGDTPLRPKPFWQYLGFYFDWQLTFWEHVRYYSTKAISTVRAMGMLGNSLRGLSPKQKRLLYRSCMVPIATYGFRLWCHELHPHKAHLASLNKM
;
A
#
# COMPACT_ATOMS: atom_id res chain seq x y z
N MET A 1 16.68 -23.61 6.43
CA MET A 1 15.40 -22.97 6.07
C MET A 1 14.80 -23.62 4.84
N PHE A 2 15.60 -23.86 3.80
CA PHE A 2 15.21 -24.68 2.64
C PHE A 2 14.68 -26.08 3.03
N ASP A 3 15.34 -26.78 3.97
CA ASP A 3 14.91 -28.12 4.39
C ASP A 3 13.48 -28.16 4.96
N LEU A 4 13.03 -27.07 5.58
CA LEU A 4 11.65 -26.96 6.07
C LEU A 4 10.67 -26.89 4.90
N PHE A 5 10.96 -26.10 3.86
CA PHE A 5 10.11 -26.02 2.67
C PHE A 5 10.00 -27.39 2.00
N VAL A 6 11.13 -28.10 1.86
CA VAL A 6 11.15 -29.46 1.31
C VAL A 6 10.34 -30.44 2.18
N ALA A 7 10.50 -30.38 3.50
CA ALA A 7 9.74 -31.22 4.44
C ALA A 7 8.21 -30.99 4.34
N PHE A 8 7.78 -29.76 4.02
CA PHE A 8 6.37 -29.43 3.78
C PHE A 8 5.93 -29.64 2.32
N GLY A 9 6.80 -30.13 1.43
CA GLY A 9 6.51 -30.31 0.01
C GLY A 9 6.30 -29.00 -0.75
N LEU A 10 6.86 -27.89 -0.25
CA LEU A 10 6.77 -26.57 -0.83
C LEU A 10 7.97 -26.29 -1.73
N VAL A 11 7.72 -25.69 -2.89
CA VAL A 11 8.75 -25.26 -3.84
C VAL A 11 8.70 -23.74 -3.96
N LEU A 12 9.84 -23.08 -3.74
CA LEU A 12 9.99 -21.65 -3.94
C LEU A 12 10.36 -21.36 -5.40
N GLU A 13 9.58 -20.51 -6.05
CA GLU A 13 9.83 -20.06 -7.40
C GLU A 13 10.70 -18.81 -7.38
N HIS A 14 11.85 -18.86 -8.06
CA HIS A 14 12.87 -17.83 -7.96
C HIS A 14 12.44 -16.46 -8.50
N ASP A 15 11.66 -16.46 -9.58
CA ASP A 15 11.22 -15.19 -10.19
C ASP A 15 10.11 -14.51 -9.39
N LYS A 16 9.47 -15.23 -8.45
CA LYS A 16 8.35 -14.74 -7.64
C LYS A 16 8.69 -14.55 -6.16
N SER A 17 9.84 -15.05 -5.71
CA SER A 17 10.21 -14.94 -4.30
C SER A 17 10.71 -13.53 -4.02
N GLU A 18 10.02 -12.84 -3.12
CA GLU A 18 10.40 -11.52 -2.63
C GLU A 18 10.77 -11.62 -1.15
N LEU A 19 11.77 -10.84 -0.75
CA LEU A 19 12.17 -10.76 0.64
C LEU A 19 11.78 -9.41 1.23
N TYR A 20 11.28 -9.46 2.46
CA TYR A 20 10.96 -8.28 3.23
C TYR A 20 11.17 -8.52 4.72
N HIS A 21 11.89 -7.61 5.37
CA HIS A 21 12.08 -7.63 6.82
C HIS A 21 11.25 -6.56 7.47
N PHE A 22 10.48 -6.94 8.49
CA PHE A 22 9.79 -5.99 9.35
C PHE A 22 10.61 -5.76 10.61
N SER A 23 11.13 -4.55 10.77
CA SER A 23 11.95 -4.17 11.91
C SER A 23 11.61 -2.75 12.33
N ARG A 24 11.44 -2.53 13.64
CA ARG A 24 11.27 -1.18 14.21
C ARG A 24 12.60 -0.56 14.64
N ARG A 25 13.72 -1.28 14.48
CA ARG A 25 15.05 -0.79 14.87
C ARG A 25 15.50 0.28 13.89
N LYS A 26 15.91 1.44 14.39
CA LYS A 26 16.49 2.50 13.56
C LYS A 26 17.91 2.10 13.14
N GLY A 27 18.25 2.32 11.87
CA GLY A 27 19.58 1.97 11.33
C GLY A 27 19.73 0.49 10.95
N ASP A 28 18.62 -0.22 10.74
CA ASP A 28 18.65 -1.57 10.16
C ASP A 28 18.78 -1.44 8.64
N ASP A 29 19.88 -1.95 8.07
CA ASP A 29 20.21 -1.82 6.64
C ASP A 29 19.42 -2.79 5.74
N ASN A 30 18.41 -3.48 6.30
CA ASN A 30 17.59 -4.49 5.62
C ASN A 30 18.48 -5.51 4.89
N PRO A 31 19.18 -6.37 5.64
CA PRO A 31 20.22 -7.22 5.08
C PRO A 31 19.64 -8.25 4.11
N PRO A 32 20.40 -8.68 3.09
CA PRO A 32 20.00 -9.78 2.22
C PRO A 32 19.99 -11.12 2.97
N ILE A 33 19.12 -12.03 2.56
CA ILE A 33 19.08 -13.40 3.08
C ILE A 33 19.62 -14.36 2.03
N ASP A 34 20.58 -15.17 2.48
CA ASP A 34 21.01 -16.39 1.80
C ASP A 34 20.09 -17.54 2.23
N LEU A 35 19.42 -18.19 1.28
CA LEU A 35 18.51 -19.30 1.56
C LEU A 35 19.22 -20.67 1.51
N GLY A 36 20.51 -20.68 1.13
CA GLY A 36 21.35 -21.87 1.04
C GLY A 36 21.01 -22.78 -0.14
N TYR A 37 20.27 -22.29 -1.14
CA TYR A 37 19.94 -23.04 -2.35
C TYR A 37 19.92 -22.13 -3.57
N ALA A 38 20.37 -22.66 -4.72
CA ALA A 38 20.51 -21.87 -5.94
C ALA A 38 19.16 -21.34 -6.46
N PRO A 39 19.10 -20.10 -6.98
CA PRO A 39 20.16 -19.11 -7.12
C PRO A 39 20.36 -18.25 -5.86
N TYR A 40 19.63 -18.46 -4.77
CA TYR A 40 19.80 -17.70 -3.51
C TYR A 40 20.89 -18.30 -2.63
N THR A 41 22.10 -18.35 -3.19
CA THR A 41 23.31 -18.85 -2.55
C THR A 41 24.29 -17.70 -2.47
N GLY A 42 24.97 -17.48 -1.34
CA GLY A 42 26.16 -16.64 -1.11
C GLY A 42 26.37 -15.44 -2.06
N ASP A 43 26.79 -15.72 -3.29
CA ASP A 43 27.09 -14.76 -4.36
C ASP A 43 25.87 -14.01 -4.90
N THR A 44 24.67 -14.60 -4.86
CA THR A 44 23.40 -14.03 -5.34
C THR A 44 22.30 -14.11 -4.29
N PRO A 45 22.47 -13.46 -3.11
CA PRO A 45 21.51 -13.58 -2.03
C PRO A 45 20.22 -12.82 -2.39
N LEU A 46 19.11 -13.25 -1.79
CA LEU A 46 17.82 -12.61 -2.02
C LEU A 46 17.84 -11.22 -1.36
N ARG A 47 17.74 -10.17 -2.19
CA ARG A 47 17.80 -8.78 -1.71
C ARG A 47 16.40 -8.28 -1.35
N PRO A 48 16.24 -7.59 -0.21
CA PRO A 48 14.97 -7.00 0.15
C PRO A 48 14.57 -5.87 -0.80
N LYS A 49 13.28 -5.74 -1.07
CA LYS A 49 12.74 -4.57 -1.78
C LYS A 49 12.58 -3.39 -0.81
N PRO A 50 12.58 -2.13 -1.30
CA PRO A 50 12.32 -0.96 -0.45
C PRO A 50 10.87 -0.92 0.04
N PHE A 51 9.91 -1.27 -0.82
CA PHE A 51 8.50 -1.38 -0.51
C PHE A 51 7.98 -2.74 -0.97
N TRP A 52 7.05 -3.30 -0.21
CA TRP A 52 6.38 -4.55 -0.58
C TRP A 52 4.91 -4.29 -0.89
N GLN A 53 4.46 -4.73 -2.07
CA GLN A 53 3.05 -4.62 -2.44
C GLN A 53 2.35 -5.95 -2.17
N TYR A 54 1.41 -5.94 -1.22
CA TYR A 54 0.60 -7.12 -0.92
C TYR A 54 -0.88 -6.76 -0.93
N LEU A 55 -1.66 -7.44 -1.77
CA LEU A 55 -3.11 -7.22 -1.97
C LEU A 55 -3.51 -5.75 -2.25
N GLY A 56 -2.61 -4.96 -2.84
CA GLY A 56 -2.85 -3.54 -3.14
C GLY A 56 -2.43 -2.56 -2.03
N PHE A 57 -1.91 -3.07 -0.90
CA PHE A 57 -1.27 -2.28 0.14
C PHE A 57 0.23 -2.17 -0.13
N TYR A 58 0.81 -1.02 0.24
CA TYR A 58 2.26 -0.81 0.19
C TYR A 58 2.76 -0.84 1.63
N PHE A 59 3.67 -1.76 1.91
CA PHE A 59 4.28 -1.92 3.21
C PHE A 59 5.70 -1.36 3.17
N ASP A 60 6.01 -0.58 4.19
CA ASP A 60 7.36 -0.14 4.51
C ASP A 60 7.94 -1.08 5.58
N TRP A 61 9.27 -1.19 5.66
CA TRP A 61 9.97 -2.11 6.58
C TRP A 61 9.71 -1.76 8.07
N GLN A 62 9.45 -0.47 8.34
CA GLN A 62 9.02 0.02 9.65
C GLN A 62 7.51 -0.06 9.88
N LEU A 63 6.72 -0.49 8.88
CA LEU A 63 5.26 -0.43 8.87
C LEU A 63 4.74 0.99 9.14
N THR A 64 5.40 2.00 8.57
CA THR A 64 4.99 3.41 8.66
C THR A 64 3.95 3.79 7.60
N PHE A 65 3.87 3.04 6.50
CA PHE A 65 2.89 3.20 5.41
C PHE A 65 2.98 4.55 4.68
N TRP A 66 4.15 5.20 4.70
CA TRP A 66 4.36 6.47 4.02
C TRP A 66 4.15 6.36 2.52
N GLU A 67 4.71 5.32 1.90
CA GLU A 67 4.60 5.14 0.45
C GLU A 67 3.16 4.79 0.05
N HIS A 68 2.45 4.04 0.90
CA HIS A 68 1.03 3.78 0.72
C HIS A 68 0.20 5.06 0.73
N VAL A 69 0.36 5.87 1.78
CA VAL A 69 -0.36 7.14 1.92
C VAL A 69 -0.02 8.07 0.76
N ARG A 70 1.25 8.16 0.37
CA ARG A 70 1.70 8.96 -0.76
C ARG A 70 1.00 8.53 -2.06
N TYR A 71 1.06 7.24 -2.40
CA TYR A 71 0.46 6.70 -3.61
C TYR A 71 -1.05 6.95 -3.68
N TYR A 72 -1.79 6.58 -2.63
CA TYR A 72 -3.25 6.74 -2.61
C TYR A 72 -3.69 8.20 -2.51
N SER A 73 -2.93 9.07 -1.84
CA SER A 73 -3.19 10.51 -1.84
C SER A 73 -2.99 11.13 -3.21
N THR A 74 -1.89 10.79 -3.90
CA THR A 74 -1.66 11.23 -5.29
C THR A 74 -2.77 10.73 -6.21
N LYS A 75 -3.17 9.46 -6.07
CA LYS A 75 -4.28 8.86 -6.84
C LYS A 75 -5.60 9.59 -6.58
N ALA A 76 -5.92 9.91 -5.33
CA ALA A 76 -7.11 10.67 -4.96
C ALA A 76 -7.07 12.08 -5.56
N ILE A 77 -5.96 12.81 -5.44
CA ILE A 77 -5.80 14.17 -6.00
C ILE A 77 -5.94 14.15 -7.53
N SER A 78 -5.32 13.21 -8.22
CA SER A 78 -5.46 13.05 -9.67
C SER A 78 -6.91 12.79 -10.08
N THR A 79 -7.64 11.99 -9.30
CA THR A 79 -9.07 11.73 -9.52
C THR A 79 -9.90 13.00 -9.30
N VAL A 80 -9.60 13.81 -8.27
CA VAL A 80 -10.24 15.13 -8.04
C VAL A 80 -10.04 16.05 -9.24
N ARG A 81 -8.82 16.13 -9.77
CA ARG A 81 -8.51 16.94 -10.96
C ARG A 81 -9.30 16.45 -12.18
N ALA A 82 -9.38 15.14 -12.39
CA ALA A 82 -10.18 14.56 -13.47
C ALA A 82 -11.67 14.89 -13.35
N MET A 83 -12.24 14.82 -12.14
CA MET A 83 -13.63 15.25 -11.90
C MET A 83 -13.82 16.75 -12.16
N GLY A 84 -12.84 17.58 -11.84
CA GLY A 84 -12.85 19.01 -12.16
C GLY A 84 -12.97 19.25 -13.66
N MET A 85 -12.19 18.52 -14.47
CA MET A 85 -12.26 18.60 -15.94
C MET A 85 -13.64 18.15 -16.47
N LEU A 86 -14.19 17.04 -15.96
CA LEU A 86 -15.52 16.56 -16.33
C LEU A 86 -16.62 17.58 -15.99
N GLY A 87 -16.49 18.20 -14.82
CA GLY A 87 -17.43 19.15 -14.25
C GLY A 87 -17.47 20.54 -14.88
N ASN A 88 -16.45 20.92 -15.65
CA ASN A 88 -16.30 22.23 -16.28
C ASN A 88 -16.57 22.20 -17.81
N SER A 89 -17.19 21.12 -18.30
CA SER A 89 -17.63 21.01 -19.69
C SER A 89 -18.91 21.83 -19.98
N LEU A 90 -19.21 22.10 -21.25
CA LEU A 90 -20.39 22.87 -21.70
C LEU A 90 -21.74 22.32 -21.19
N ARG A 91 -21.79 21.04 -20.82
CA ARG A 91 -22.91 20.36 -20.12
C ARG A 91 -22.40 19.64 -18.88
N GLY A 92 -21.61 20.34 -18.08
CA GLY A 92 -20.92 19.79 -16.91
C GLY A 92 -21.86 19.26 -15.83
N LEU A 93 -21.24 18.62 -14.84
CA LEU A 93 -21.93 18.02 -13.72
C LEU A 93 -22.59 19.08 -12.82
N SER A 94 -23.83 18.82 -12.39
CA SER A 94 -24.47 19.60 -11.33
C SER A 94 -23.72 19.44 -10.00
N PRO A 95 -23.83 20.39 -9.06
CA PRO A 95 -23.20 20.28 -7.73
C PRO A 95 -23.57 18.99 -6.99
N LYS A 96 -24.83 18.53 -7.12
CA LYS A 96 -25.29 17.27 -6.53
C LYS A 96 -24.56 16.05 -7.11
N GLN A 97 -24.36 16.01 -8.43
CA GLN A 97 -23.63 14.93 -9.10
C GLN A 97 -22.13 14.94 -8.77
N LYS A 98 -21.51 16.14 -8.68
CA LYS A 98 -20.12 16.29 -8.24
C LYS A 98 -19.92 15.73 -6.83
N ARG A 99 -20.83 16.07 -5.90
CA ARG A 99 -20.83 15.55 -4.53
C ARG A 99 -20.99 14.03 -4.49
N LEU A 100 -21.91 13.48 -5.29
CA LEU A 100 -22.11 12.03 -5.38
C LEU A 100 -20.84 11.33 -5.82
N LEU A 101 -20.19 11.80 -6.90
CA LEU A 101 -18.94 11.24 -7.42
C LEU A 101 -17.79 11.34 -6.41
N TYR A 102 -17.69 12.46 -5.70
CA TYR A 102 -16.68 12.61 -4.64
C TYR A 102 -16.84 11.52 -3.57
N ARG A 103 -18.07 11.33 -3.06
CA ARG A 103 -18.34 10.35 -2.01
C ARG A 103 -18.22 8.90 -2.49
N SER A 104 -18.63 8.60 -3.72
CA SER A 104 -18.61 7.22 -4.24
C SER A 104 -17.25 6.79 -4.75
N CYS A 105 -16.46 7.69 -5.33
CA CYS A 105 -15.20 7.32 -6.00
C CYS A 105 -13.96 7.80 -5.25
N MET A 106 -13.97 9.01 -4.68
CA MET A 106 -12.75 9.60 -4.10
C MET A 106 -12.55 9.23 -2.64
N VAL A 107 -13.61 9.29 -1.83
CA VAL A 107 -13.54 8.90 -0.41
C VAL A 107 -13.02 7.48 -0.24
N PRO A 108 -13.46 6.46 -1.01
CA PRO A 108 -12.90 5.11 -0.89
C PRO A 108 -11.42 5.01 -1.27
N ILE A 109 -10.96 5.78 -2.27
CA ILE A 109 -9.55 5.80 -2.67
C ILE A 109 -8.70 6.45 -1.57
N ALA A 110 -9.13 7.59 -1.04
CA ALA A 110 -8.40 8.33 -0.02
C ALA A 110 -8.38 7.62 1.34
N THR A 111 -9.41 6.83 1.65
CA THR A 111 -9.52 6.07 2.91
C THR A 111 -9.07 4.62 2.79
N TYR A 112 -8.58 4.21 1.61
CA TYR A 112 -8.06 2.87 1.40
C TYR A 112 -6.87 2.61 2.35
N GLY A 113 -6.90 1.48 3.04
CA GLY A 113 -5.86 1.10 4.00
C GLY A 113 -5.82 1.89 5.30
N PHE A 114 -6.68 2.89 5.50
CA PHE A 114 -6.71 3.69 6.73
C PHE A 114 -6.79 2.83 8.00
N ARG A 115 -7.64 1.78 7.99
CA ARG A 115 -7.81 0.87 9.13
C ARG A 115 -6.57 0.04 9.46
N LEU A 116 -5.65 -0.13 8.52
CA LEU A 116 -4.46 -0.98 8.65
C LEU A 116 -3.33 -0.27 9.38
N TRP A 117 -3.17 1.04 9.20
CA TRP A 117 -2.06 1.80 9.78
C TRP A 117 -2.49 2.74 10.92
N CYS A 118 -3.76 3.09 10.98
CA CYS A 118 -4.30 4.01 11.97
C CYS A 118 -4.65 3.28 13.28
N HIS A 119 -3.63 2.86 14.04
CA HIS A 119 -3.81 2.11 15.29
C HIS A 119 -4.07 2.97 16.53
N GLU A 120 -3.58 4.21 16.58
CA GLU A 120 -3.58 5.03 17.81
C GLU A 120 -4.71 6.06 17.93
N LEU A 121 -5.74 5.95 17.09
CA LEU A 121 -6.69 7.05 16.88
C LEU A 121 -8.14 6.63 17.12
N HIS A 122 -8.54 6.53 18.38
CA HIS A 122 -9.94 6.73 18.78
C HIS A 122 -10.15 8.21 19.17
N PRO A 123 -11.19 8.94 18.67
CA PRO A 123 -12.32 8.52 17.85
C PRO A 123 -12.34 9.19 16.45
N HIS A 124 -11.64 8.63 15.45
CA HIS A 124 -11.68 9.14 14.07
C HIS A 124 -12.98 8.84 13.30
N LYS A 125 -13.97 8.21 13.95
CA LYS A 125 -15.35 8.19 13.46
C LYS A 125 -15.83 9.61 13.14
N ALA A 126 -15.40 10.63 13.89
CA ALA A 126 -15.75 12.02 13.63
C ALA A 126 -15.18 12.56 12.30
N HIS A 127 -13.93 12.22 11.97
CA HIS A 127 -13.29 12.62 10.71
C HIS A 127 -13.84 11.86 9.50
N LEU A 128 -14.12 10.56 9.65
CA LEU A 128 -14.82 9.81 8.59
C LEU A 128 -16.27 10.28 8.44
N ALA A 129 -16.93 10.66 9.55
CA ALA A 129 -18.26 11.25 9.50
C ALA A 129 -18.25 12.63 8.84
N SER A 130 -17.20 13.45 9.03
CA SER A 130 -17.09 14.74 8.33
C SER A 130 -16.88 14.56 6.84
N LEU A 131 -16.05 13.59 6.42
CA LEU A 131 -15.88 13.23 5.00
C LEU A 131 -17.19 12.71 4.37
N ASN A 132 -18.00 11.98 5.13
CA ASN A 132 -19.34 11.55 4.70
C ASN A 132 -20.39 12.67 4.74
N LYS A 133 -20.16 13.75 5.50
CA LYS A 133 -21.06 14.90 5.57
C LYS A 133 -20.79 15.93 4.47
N MET A 134 -19.60 15.92 3.86
CA MET A 134 -19.29 16.67 2.62
C MET A 134 -20.08 16.16 1.43
#